data_AF-A0AAV4EUY1-F1
#
_entry.id   AF-A0AAV4EUY1-F1
#
_cell.length_a   1.000
_cell.length_b   1.000
_cell.length_c   1.000
_cell.angle_alpha   90.00
_cell.angle_beta   90.00
_cell.angle_gamma   90.00
#
_symmetry.space_group_name_H-M   'P 1'
#
loop_
_entity.id
_entity.type
_entity.pdbx_description
1 polymer ?
#
loop_
_entity_poly.entity_id
_entity_poly.type
_entity_poly.pdbx_seq_one_letter_code
_entity_poly.pdbx_strand_id
1 'polypeptide(L)'
;MYQAVKAIYRKPARPIAVKNEGALVENDNEKARILKDYFSEKYNGTRIEPFTKKGELNNPITPEEVRKAVASLSNNKAPGPDGIQVELLKSAPPSVIEELAETFNNTFIQ
;
A
#
# COMPACT_ATOMS: atom_id res chain seq x y z
N MET A 1 -29.14 16.87 0.43
CA MET A 1 -28.64 17.17 1.80
C MET A 1 -27.18 16.72 2.00
N TYR A 2 -26.83 15.45 1.74
CA TYR A 2 -25.47 14.91 1.95
C TYR A 2 -24.32 15.69 1.28
N GLN A 3 -24.48 16.14 0.02
CA GLN A 3 -23.41 16.88 -0.67
C GLN A 3 -23.14 18.26 -0.06
N ALA A 4 -24.17 18.95 0.45
CA ALA A 4 -24.02 20.24 1.11
C ALA A 4 -23.25 20.09 2.44
N VAL A 5 -23.60 19.06 3.23
CA VAL A 5 -22.87 18.72 4.47
C VAL A 5 -21.41 18.39 4.16
N LYS A 6 -21.14 17.58 3.12
CA LYS A 6 -19.78 17.23 2.69
C LYS A 6 -18.96 18.43 2.23
N ALA A 7 -19.58 19.43 1.59
CA ALA A 7 -18.91 20.66 1.17
C ALA A 7 -18.50 21.52 2.38
N ILE A 8 -19.34 21.62 3.40
CA ILE A 8 -19.06 22.38 4.64
C ILE A 8 -17.88 21.77 5.41
N TYR A 9 -17.79 20.44 5.47
CA TYR A 9 -16.71 19.74 6.18
C TYR A 9 -15.46 19.47 5.32
N ARG A 10 -15.41 19.95 4.08
CA ARG A 10 -14.25 19.72 3.21
C ARG A 10 -13.10 20.61 3.65
N LYS A 11 -12.09 20.02 4.29
CA LYS A 11 -10.85 20.73 4.61
C LYS A 11 -10.24 21.28 3.31
N PRO A 12 -9.82 22.56 3.27
CA PRO A 12 -9.17 23.11 2.10
C PRO A 12 -7.89 22.30 1.82
N ALA A 13 -7.66 21.99 0.54
CA ALA A 13 -6.42 21.36 0.13
C ALA A 13 -5.27 22.30 0.52
N ARG A 14 -4.29 21.80 1.28
CA ARG A 14 -3.11 22.58 1.62
C ARG A 14 -2.28 22.71 0.35
N PRO A 15 -1.98 23.94 -0.12
CA PRO A 15 -1.17 24.11 -1.31
C PRO A 15 0.23 23.54 -1.06
N ILE A 16 0.80 22.92 -2.08
CA ILE A 16 2.18 22.39 -2.01
C ILE A 16 3.13 23.57 -2.00
N ALA A 17 3.99 23.65 -0.99
CA ALA A 17 5.06 24.64 -0.91
C ALA A 17 6.29 24.11 -1.65
N VAL A 18 6.72 24.82 -2.69
CA VAL A 18 7.95 24.52 -3.45
C VAL A 18 8.94 25.64 -3.21
N LYS A 19 10.17 25.27 -2.87
CA LYS A 19 11.27 26.21 -2.64
C LYS A 19 12.24 26.13 -3.81
N ASN A 20 12.59 27.28 -4.38
CA ASN A 20 13.63 27.41 -5.39
C ASN A 20 14.68 28.41 -4.90
N GLU A 21 15.95 28.03 -4.89
CA GLU A 21 17.09 28.91 -4.54
C GLU A 21 16.97 29.73 -3.24
N GLY A 22 16.20 29.25 -2.25
CA GLY A 22 16.00 30.00 -1.00
C GLY A 22 14.63 30.66 -0.87
N ALA A 23 13.94 30.93 -1.98
CA ALA A 23 12.65 31.59 -2.02
C ALA A 23 11.49 30.60 -2.17
N LEU A 24 10.32 30.95 -1.61
CA LEU A 24 9.08 30.23 -1.83
C LEU A 24 8.47 30.66 -3.16
N VAL A 25 8.11 29.68 -3.97
CA VAL A 25 7.44 29.92 -5.25
C VAL A 25 5.94 30.01 -5.02
N GLU A 26 5.34 31.14 -5.38
CA GLU A 26 3.90 31.36 -5.20
C GLU A 26 3.07 30.86 -6.39
N ASN A 27 3.61 30.99 -7.61
CA ASN A 27 2.92 30.68 -8.85
C ASN A 27 2.83 29.17 -9.13
N ASP A 28 1.61 28.66 -9.29
CA ASP A 28 1.36 27.23 -9.51
C ASP A 28 1.97 26.69 -10.82
N ASN A 29 2.03 27.51 -11.87
CA ASN A 29 2.67 27.11 -13.13
C ASN A 29 4.18 26.91 -12.98
N GLU A 30 4.80 27.73 -12.14
CA GLU A 30 6.22 27.67 -11.86
C GLU A 30 6.55 26.48 -10.95
N LYS A 31 5.74 26.24 -9.92
CA LYS A 31 5.82 25.01 -9.09
C LYS A 31 5.76 23.76 -9.96
N ALA A 32 4.82 23.71 -10.91
CA ALA A 32 4.66 22.57 -11.80
C ALA A 32 5.89 22.32 -12.68
N ARG A 33 6.53 23.39 -13.19
CA ARG A 33 7.78 23.28 -13.96
C ARG A 33 8.91 22.74 -13.11
N ILE A 34 9.13 23.31 -11.92
CA ILE A 34 10.20 22.89 -11.01
C ILE A 34 10.04 21.42 -10.62
N LEU A 35 8.81 21.00 -10.27
CA LEU A 35 8.53 19.60 -9.94
C LEU A 35 8.77 18.68 -11.13
N LYS A 36 8.33 19.08 -12.32
CA LYS A 36 8.56 18.33 -13.55
C LYS A 36 10.05 18.16 -13.80
N ASP A 37 10.82 19.24 -13.78
CA ASP A 37 12.25 19.21 -14.08
C ASP A 37 13.01 18.37 -13.05
N TYR A 38 12.71 18.56 -11.76
CA TYR A 38 13.28 17.77 -10.66
C TYR A 38 13.01 16.27 -10.79
N PHE A 39 11.74 15.90 -11.03
CA PHE A 39 11.37 14.49 -11.13
C PHE A 39 11.78 13.87 -12.46
N SER A 40 11.77 14.63 -13.55
CA SER A 40 12.36 14.19 -14.80
C SER A 40 13.83 13.89 -14.59
N GLU A 41 14.64 14.82 -14.08
CA GLU A 41 16.06 14.55 -13.79
C GLU A 41 16.25 13.32 -12.90
N LYS A 42 15.50 13.22 -11.80
CA LYS A 42 15.63 12.14 -10.82
C LYS A 42 15.18 10.77 -11.32
N TYR A 43 14.19 10.73 -12.21
CA TYR A 43 13.61 9.50 -12.75
C TYR A 43 13.93 9.26 -14.23
N ASN A 44 14.81 10.08 -14.83
CA ASN A 44 15.37 9.87 -16.18
C ASN A 44 16.42 8.75 -16.21
N GLY A 45 16.78 8.18 -15.06
CA GLY A 45 17.77 7.12 -14.92
C GLY A 45 17.16 5.73 -14.98
N THR A 46 17.50 5.00 -16.04
CA THR A 46 17.52 3.54 -16.22
C THR A 46 16.29 2.73 -15.82
N ARG A 47 15.93 1.76 -16.68
CA ARG A 47 15.03 0.65 -16.34
C ARG A 47 15.49 0.09 -15.00
N ILE A 48 14.65 0.28 -13.97
CA ILE A 48 14.87 -0.34 -12.66
C ILE A 48 14.96 -1.83 -12.97
N GLU A 49 16.13 -2.43 -12.74
CA GLU A 49 16.29 -3.87 -12.81
C GLU A 49 15.15 -4.49 -11.99
N PRO A 50 14.38 -5.45 -12.55
CA PRO A 50 13.30 -6.06 -11.81
C PRO A 50 13.84 -6.50 -10.46
N PHE A 51 13.11 -6.14 -9.40
CA PHE A 51 13.49 -6.48 -8.04
C PHE A 51 13.69 -8.00 -7.96
N THR A 52 14.96 -8.42 -7.97
CA THR A 52 15.35 -9.83 -8.10
C THR A 52 15.53 -10.48 -6.73
N LYS A 53 15.67 -9.66 -5.68
CA LYS A 53 15.78 -10.18 -4.31
C LYS A 53 14.43 -10.76 -3.90
N LYS A 54 14.30 -12.08 -3.99
CA LYS A 54 13.29 -12.77 -3.18
C LYS A 54 13.64 -12.43 -1.73
N GLY A 55 12.69 -11.84 -1.01
CA GLY A 55 12.84 -11.64 0.42
C GLY A 55 12.76 -13.01 1.08
N GLU A 56 13.87 -13.75 1.07
CA GLU A 56 13.96 -15.03 1.74
C GLU A 56 13.74 -14.80 3.23
N LEU A 57 12.72 -15.46 3.77
CA LEU A 57 12.50 -15.45 5.20
C LEU A 57 13.51 -16.41 5.84
N ASN A 58 14.28 -15.92 6.80
CA ASN A 58 15.22 -16.76 7.56
C ASN A 58 14.50 -17.78 8.46
N ASN A 59 13.23 -17.55 8.77
CA ASN A 59 12.41 -18.39 9.64
C ASN A 59 11.07 -18.72 8.96
N PRO A 60 10.56 -19.95 9.14
CA PRO A 60 9.24 -20.33 8.68
C PRO A 60 8.14 -19.51 9.35
N ILE A 61 7.17 -19.07 8.54
CA ILE A 61 5.90 -18.52 9.00
C ILE A 61 5.15 -19.64 9.70
N THR A 62 4.75 -19.38 10.95
CA THR A 62 4.03 -20.34 11.79
C THR A 62 2.50 -20.24 11.58
N PRO A 63 1.74 -21.32 11.79
CA PRO A 63 0.27 -21.26 11.74
C PRO A 63 -0.34 -20.25 12.71
N GLU A 64 0.26 -20.05 13.89
CA GLU A 64 -0.21 -19.06 14.87
C GLU A 64 0.00 -17.62 14.41
N GLU A 65 1.07 -17.32 13.66
CA GLU A 65 1.24 -16.01 13.04
C GLU A 65 0.17 -15.75 11.98
N VAL A 66 -0.11 -16.75 11.13
CA VAL A 66 -1.19 -16.68 10.14
C VAL A 66 -2.54 -16.48 10.82
N ARG A 67 -2.82 -17.23 11.89
CA ARG A 67 -4.06 -17.11 12.67
C ARG A 67 -4.26 -15.70 13.21
N LYS A 68 -3.21 -15.13 13.81
CA LYS A 68 -3.23 -13.75 14.34
C LYS A 68 -3.43 -12.73 13.22
N ALA A 69 -2.75 -12.91 12.09
CA ALA A 69 -2.89 -12.05 10.93
C ALA A 69 -4.33 -12.06 10.40
N VAL A 70 -4.93 -13.25 10.20
CA VAL A 70 -6.32 -13.41 9.77
C VAL A 70 -7.29 -12.76 10.75
N ALA A 71 -7.11 -12.97 12.05
CA ALA A 71 -7.94 -12.37 13.08
C ALA A 71 -7.90 -10.84 13.06
N SER A 72 -6.74 -10.25 12.74
CA SER A 72 -6.55 -8.79 12.69
C SER A 72 -7.21 -8.09 11.49
N LEU A 73 -7.63 -8.83 10.46
CA LEU A 73 -8.25 -8.25 9.27
C LEU A 73 -9.54 -7.50 9.63
N SER A 74 -9.85 -6.41 8.94
CA SER A 74 -11.10 -5.68 9.16
C SER A 74 -12.28 -6.36 8.46
N ASN A 75 -13.43 -6.41 9.10
CA ASN A 75 -14.67 -6.91 8.52
C ASN A 75 -15.25 -5.94 7.47
N ASN A 76 -16.18 -6.42 6.64
CA ASN A 76 -16.90 -5.70 5.58
C ASN A 76 -15.98 -5.07 4.53
N LYS A 77 -14.83 -5.70 4.27
CA LYS A 77 -13.96 -5.33 3.15
C LYS A 77 -14.44 -6.03 1.88
N ALA A 78 -14.28 -5.34 0.76
CA ALA A 78 -14.57 -5.95 -0.54
C ALA A 78 -13.65 -7.17 -0.75
N PRO A 79 -14.19 -8.31 -1.20
CA PRO A 79 -13.38 -9.49 -1.48
C PRO A 79 -12.41 -9.22 -2.64
N GLY A 80 -11.34 -10.01 -2.70
CA GLY A 80 -10.39 -9.97 -3.81
C GLY A 80 -10.96 -10.60 -5.09
N PRO A 81 -10.13 -10.78 -6.12
CA PRO A 81 -10.50 -11.48 -7.36
C PRO A 81 -10.95 -12.94 -7.13
N ASP A 82 -10.58 -13.53 -5.99
CA ASP A 82 -10.98 -14.86 -5.54
C ASP A 82 -12.42 -14.92 -4.98
N GLY A 83 -13.03 -13.77 -4.68
CA GLY A 83 -14.36 -13.70 -4.09
C GLY A 83 -14.45 -14.09 -2.61
N ILE A 84 -13.32 -14.34 -1.92
CA ILE A 84 -13.31 -14.80 -0.54
C ILE A 84 -13.48 -13.60 0.40
N GLN A 85 -14.51 -13.65 1.25
CA GLN A 85 -14.73 -12.63 2.27
C GLN A 85 -13.84 -12.85 3.50
N VAL A 86 -13.47 -11.77 4.17
CA VAL A 86 -12.63 -11.81 5.39
C VAL A 86 -13.30 -12.62 6.50
N GLU A 87 -14.62 -12.49 6.64
CA GLU A 87 -15.43 -13.18 7.63
C GLU A 87 -15.33 -14.69 7.47
N LEU A 88 -15.35 -15.18 6.22
CA LEU A 88 -15.20 -16.60 5.92
C LEU A 88 -13.80 -17.09 6.33
N LEU A 89 -12.76 -16.32 5.98
CA LEU A 89 -11.38 -16.65 6.34
C LEU A 89 -11.17 -16.68 7.86
N LYS A 90 -11.81 -15.78 8.61
CA LYS A 90 -11.76 -15.76 10.08
C LYS A 90 -12.48 -16.94 10.73
N SER A 91 -13.50 -17.48 10.05
CA SER A 91 -14.23 -18.67 10.50
C SER A 91 -13.58 -19.99 10.06
N ALA A 92 -12.45 -19.92 9.34
CA ALA A 92 -11.82 -21.09 8.77
C ALA A 92 -11.31 -22.07 9.86
N PRO A 93 -11.36 -23.39 9.60
CA PRO A 93 -10.82 -24.37 10.52
C PRO A 93 -9.29 -24.27 10.59
N PRO A 94 -8.66 -24.77 11.68
CA PRO A 94 -7.20 -24.74 11.84
C PRO A 94 -6.43 -25.35 10.66
N SER A 95 -6.97 -26.39 10.02
CA SER A 95 -6.34 -27.02 8.85
C SER A 95 -6.15 -26.06 7.67
N VAL A 96 -7.05 -25.10 7.47
CA VAL A 96 -6.90 -24.07 6.43
C VAL A 96 -5.79 -23.08 6.80
N ILE A 97 -5.64 -22.77 8.09
CA ILE A 97 -4.56 -21.89 8.57
C ILE A 97 -3.19 -22.56 8.40
N GLU A 98 -3.12 -23.88 8.65
CA GLU A 98 -1.91 -24.70 8.42
C GLU A 98 -1.53 -24.72 6.93
N GLU A 99 -2.49 -24.99 6.04
CA GLU A 99 -2.28 -24.98 4.58
C GLU A 99 -1.81 -23.60 4.06
N LEU A 100 -2.38 -22.52 4.59
CA LEU A 100 -1.95 -21.16 4.26
C LEU A 100 -0.50 -20.90 4.69
N ALA A 101 -0.12 -21.34 5.89
CA ALA A 101 1.26 -21.21 6.37
C ALA A 101 2.23 -21.99 5.49
N GLU A 102 1.90 -23.22 5.09
CA GLU A 102 2.69 -24.02 4.17
C GLU A 102 2.83 -23.33 2.80
N THR A 103 1.73 -22.87 2.22
CA THR A 103 1.71 -22.17 0.93
C THR A 103 2.58 -20.90 0.95
N PHE A 104 2.51 -20.12 2.04
CA PHE A 104 3.35 -18.93 2.19
C PHE A 104 4.82 -19.30 2.30
N ASN A 105 5.17 -20.30 3.09
CA ASN A 105 6.55 -20.76 3.21
C ASN A 105 7.11 -21.26 1.87
N ASN A 106 6.34 -22.00 1.07
CA ASN A 106 6.75 -22.45 -0.27
C ASN A 106 7.00 -21.28 -1.25
N THR A 107 6.44 -20.11 -0.98
CA THR A 107 6.62 -18.91 -1.81
C THR A 107 7.81 -18.07 -1.36
N PHE A 108 8.00 -17.91 -0.05
CA PHE A 108 8.94 -16.96 0.55
C PHE A 108 10.20 -17.59 1.14
N ILE A 109 10.23 -18.91 1.30
CA ILE A 109 11.38 -19.68 1.77
C ILE A 109 11.74 -20.61 0.63
N GLN A 110 12.79 -20.28 -0.10
CA GLN A 110 13.34 -21.09 -1.19
C GLN A 110 14.75 -21.52 -0.85
#